data_AF-A0A538F409-F1
#
_entry.id   AF-A0A538F409-F1
#
_cell.length_a   1.000
_cell.length_b   1.000
_cell.length_c   1.000
_cell.angle_alpha   90.00
_cell.angle_beta   90.00
_cell.angle_gamma   90.00
#
_symmetry.space_group_name_H-M   'P 1'
#
loop_
_entity.id
_entity.type
_entity.pdbx_description
1 polymer ?
#
loop_
_entity_poly.entity_id
_entity_poly.type
_entity_poly.pdbx_seq_one_letter_code
_entity_poly.pdbx_strand_id
1 'polypeptide(L)'
;MTSTTIPSGAAAASAGVNATWTRTAQRYKSRCQTPTRNPHVFVTEVCRADRRTACLREGGVRGSAGAVSDTVTEVSRPHAGLRLAPMSTPMYCYRHPNRETYVSCSECGRPICAECMTPAPVGQRCPEHSGKPQGVRRVTSGARRTAFEGTGALVTKALIGLNVLVYVVTAAQGAGLNSPGGSLFDKWLLYGPFVAKGDWWRLITAAFLHASLIHIGFNMYFLWFAGAPVEAALGRGRFLLLYLVSGLAGSAGALVLDPNTPTVGASGAIFGILGAALVMERQRNFVLGGSALGLIVINLILSFVLSNISIGGHIGGLIGGILCTLVLSSFGRGHAAYSRLGLWGIAGVLGVGLLSIAVAYLKVRGYA
;
A
#
# COMPACT_ATOMS: atom_id res chain seq x y z
N MET A 1 33.58 -55.76 -51.85
CA MET A 1 34.20 -54.46 -52.20
C MET A 1 34.06 -53.56 -50.97
N THR A 2 34.96 -53.70 -49.98
CA THR A 2 36.11 -52.78 -49.71
C THR A 2 35.66 -51.34 -49.41
N SER A 3 35.62 -50.93 -48.12
CA SER A 3 36.69 -50.20 -47.37
C SER A 3 36.50 -48.66 -47.53
N THR A 4 36.58 -47.71 -46.58
CA THR A 4 37.21 -47.61 -45.24
C THR A 4 36.76 -46.27 -44.53
N THR A 5 36.64 -46.28 -43.18
CA THR A 5 36.97 -45.24 -42.14
C THR A 5 36.46 -43.77 -42.12
N ILE A 6 35.50 -43.43 -41.22
CA ILE A 6 35.56 -42.82 -39.83
C ILE A 6 36.73 -41.82 -39.50
N PRO A 7 36.64 -40.80 -38.58
CA PRO A 7 35.53 -39.95 -38.04
C PRO A 7 35.92 -38.45 -37.73
N SER A 8 34.97 -37.64 -37.22
CA SER A 8 35.16 -36.86 -35.97
C SER A 8 33.86 -36.17 -35.51
N GLY A 9 33.48 -36.32 -34.23
CA GLY A 9 32.54 -35.40 -33.56
C GLY A 9 31.39 -36.02 -32.74
N ALA A 10 31.72 -36.87 -31.76
CA ALA A 10 30.87 -37.27 -30.62
C ALA A 10 30.48 -36.06 -29.74
N ALA A 11 29.46 -36.03 -28.87
CA ALA A 11 28.34 -36.90 -28.54
C ALA A 11 27.44 -36.18 -27.51
N ALA A 12 26.18 -36.63 -27.45
CA ALA A 12 25.33 -36.83 -26.28
C ALA A 12 25.14 -35.70 -25.24
N ALA A 13 23.92 -35.18 -25.21
CA ALA A 13 23.32 -34.57 -24.02
C ALA A 13 22.20 -35.49 -23.50
N SER A 14 22.42 -36.10 -22.35
CA SER A 14 21.38 -36.76 -21.54
C SER A 14 21.64 -36.50 -20.06
N ALA A 15 20.54 -36.23 -19.35
CA ALA A 15 20.33 -36.31 -17.91
C ALA A 15 20.80 -35.15 -17.01
N GLY A 16 19.80 -34.50 -16.39
CA GLY A 16 19.79 -34.21 -14.95
C GLY A 16 20.30 -32.83 -14.52
N VAL A 17 19.41 -31.83 -14.45
CA VAL A 17 19.67 -30.61 -13.67
C VAL A 17 18.62 -30.47 -12.57
N ASN A 18 18.96 -31.00 -11.41
CA ASN A 18 18.38 -30.66 -10.11
C ASN A 18 19.52 -30.02 -9.30
N ALA A 19 19.58 -28.69 -9.22
CA ALA A 19 20.27 -27.93 -8.16
C ALA A 19 20.16 -26.42 -8.43
N THR A 20 19.01 -25.88 -8.06
CA THR A 20 18.89 -24.52 -7.53
C THR A 20 19.90 -24.35 -6.38
N TRP A 21 20.44 -23.15 -6.19
CA TRP A 21 21.50 -22.74 -5.23
C TRP A 21 22.93 -22.74 -5.80
N THR A 22 23.30 -21.62 -6.45
CA THR A 22 24.65 -20.98 -6.44
C THR A 22 24.80 -19.96 -7.58
N ARG A 23 23.96 -18.90 -7.60
CA ARG A 23 24.14 -17.81 -8.58
C ARG A 23 23.93 -16.40 -8.01
N THR A 24 24.32 -16.20 -6.74
CA THR A 24 24.24 -14.90 -6.06
C THR A 24 25.56 -14.45 -5.42
N ALA A 25 26.70 -15.06 -5.77
CA ALA A 25 27.99 -14.81 -5.09
C ALA A 25 29.11 -14.29 -6.03
N GLN A 26 28.79 -13.81 -7.23
CA GLN A 26 29.83 -13.43 -8.22
C GLN A 26 29.65 -12.02 -8.81
N ARG A 27 29.05 -11.10 -8.05
CA ARG A 27 28.92 -9.68 -8.47
C ARG A 27 29.18 -8.65 -7.37
N TYR A 28 30.07 -8.97 -6.43
CA TYR A 28 30.50 -8.06 -5.36
C TYR A 28 32.00 -8.20 -5.04
N LYS A 29 32.85 -8.23 -6.07
CA LYS A 29 34.32 -8.32 -5.92
C LYS A 29 35.07 -7.31 -6.80
N SER A 30 34.57 -6.08 -6.89
CA SER A 30 35.23 -5.02 -7.68
C SER A 30 35.01 -3.61 -7.10
N ARG A 31 35.33 -3.41 -5.81
CA ARG A 31 35.58 -2.06 -5.25
C ARG A 31 36.11 -2.18 -3.82
N CYS A 32 37.43 -2.33 -3.71
CA CYS A 32 38.25 -1.93 -2.56
C CYS A 32 39.70 -2.27 -2.91
N GLN A 33 40.32 -1.42 -3.73
CA GLN A 33 41.77 -1.34 -3.86
C GLN A 33 42.13 0.12 -3.61
N THR A 34 42.54 0.42 -2.39
CA THR A 34 43.37 1.59 -2.08
C THR A 34 44.83 1.17 -2.19
N PRO A 35 45.71 1.95 -2.84
CA PRO A 35 47.12 1.60 -2.95
C PRO A 35 47.83 1.99 -1.65
N THR A 36 48.27 1.01 -0.87
CA THR A 36 49.21 1.24 0.24
C THR A 36 50.56 0.62 -0.11
N ARG A 37 51.58 1.48 -0.24
CA ARG A 37 52.99 1.08 -0.31
C ARG A 37 53.44 0.56 1.07
N ASN A 38 53.36 -0.75 1.30
CA ASN A 38 54.34 -1.52 2.10
C ASN A 38 53.95 -3.01 2.15
N PRO A 39 54.84 -3.96 1.84
CA PRO A 39 54.47 -5.37 1.73
C PRO A 39 54.97 -6.18 2.93
N HIS A 40 54.50 -5.94 4.15
CA HIS A 40 54.65 -6.91 5.22
C HIS A 40 53.44 -6.85 6.15
N VAL A 41 52.99 -8.03 6.59
CA VAL A 41 51.83 -8.34 7.46
C VAL A 41 50.58 -8.80 6.69
N PHE A 42 50.45 -10.13 6.59
CA PHE A 42 49.19 -10.84 6.34
C PHE A 42 48.40 -10.91 7.65
N VAL A 43 47.14 -10.47 7.65
CA VAL A 43 46.16 -10.87 8.67
C VAL A 43 44.93 -11.40 7.96
N THR A 44 44.69 -12.70 8.11
CA THR A 44 43.44 -13.37 7.76
C THR A 44 42.42 -13.08 8.86
N GLU A 45 41.37 -12.31 8.56
CA GLU A 45 40.19 -12.25 9.43
C GLU A 45 38.92 -12.66 8.68
N VAL A 46 38.37 -13.77 9.16
CA VAL A 46 37.08 -14.34 8.81
C VAL A 46 36.01 -13.52 9.51
N CYS A 47 35.26 -12.70 8.75
CA CYS A 47 34.09 -11.99 9.29
C CYS A 47 32.92 -12.96 9.51
N ARG A 48 32.62 -13.26 10.79
CA ARG A 48 31.34 -13.78 11.23
C ARG A 48 30.59 -12.67 11.98
N ALA A 49 29.37 -12.40 11.54
CA ALA A 49 28.47 -11.44 12.15
C ALA A 49 27.97 -11.94 13.52
N ASP A 50 28.06 -11.12 14.56
CA ASP A 50 26.91 -10.90 15.44
C ASP A 50 27.05 -9.66 16.35
N ARG A 51 25.88 -9.03 16.58
CA ARG A 51 25.40 -8.24 17.72
C ARG A 51 26.35 -7.38 18.59
N ARG A 52 25.94 -6.10 18.63
CA ARG A 52 25.73 -5.20 19.80
C ARG A 52 26.89 -5.00 20.80
N THR A 53 27.00 -3.74 21.20
CA THR A 53 27.60 -3.19 22.44
C THR A 53 29.12 -3.02 22.48
N ALA A 54 29.51 -1.75 22.71
CA ALA A 54 30.72 -1.26 23.36
C ALA A 54 32.09 -1.70 22.79
N CYS A 55 32.88 -0.71 22.37
CA CYS A 55 34.14 -0.47 23.06
C CYS A 55 34.72 0.89 22.71
N LEU A 56 35.00 1.64 23.77
CA LEU A 56 35.83 2.81 23.84
C LEU A 56 37.23 2.51 23.27
N ARG A 57 37.78 3.46 22.52
CA ARG A 57 39.20 3.49 22.15
C ARG A 57 39.98 4.06 23.33
N GLU A 58 40.89 3.27 23.90
CA GLU A 58 42.05 3.80 24.61
C GLU A 58 43.31 3.05 24.14
N GLY A 59 44.23 3.81 23.54
CA GLY A 59 45.62 3.41 23.32
C GLY A 59 46.42 3.72 24.57
N GLY A 60 47.17 2.75 25.07
CA GLY A 60 47.84 2.82 26.36
C GLY A 60 49.23 3.43 26.34
N VAL A 61 49.86 3.44 27.52
CA VAL A 61 51.31 3.36 27.78
C VAL A 61 51.51 2.75 29.17
N ARG A 62 52.42 1.78 29.31
CA ARG A 62 52.90 1.25 30.60
C ARG A 62 53.92 2.22 31.21
N GLY A 63 53.75 2.57 32.49
CA GLY A 63 54.73 3.32 33.27
C GLY A 63 54.52 3.09 34.77
N SER A 64 55.54 2.47 35.39
CA SER A 64 55.94 2.42 36.80
C SER A 64 55.03 2.93 37.92
N ALA A 65 54.92 2.08 38.94
CA ALA A 65 54.40 2.35 40.28
C ALA A 65 55.02 3.59 40.96
N GLY A 66 54.17 4.38 41.60
CA GLY A 66 54.52 5.47 42.50
C GLY A 66 53.25 5.96 43.20
N ALA A 67 53.11 5.61 44.48
CA ALA A 67 52.04 6.08 45.35
C ALA A 67 52.26 7.54 45.73
N VAL A 68 51.28 8.43 45.52
CA VAL A 68 51.15 9.69 46.28
C VAL A 68 49.66 10.07 46.40
N SER A 69 49.35 10.48 47.62
CA SER A 69 48.09 10.87 48.25
C SER A 69 47.34 12.06 47.66
N ASP A 70 46.03 12.04 47.90
CA ASP A 70 45.12 13.14 48.28
C ASP A 70 45.56 14.58 47.99
N THR A 71 44.75 15.29 47.19
CA THR A 71 44.20 16.59 47.61
C THR A 71 43.09 17.04 46.66
N VAL A 72 41.87 17.02 47.17
CA VAL A 72 40.73 17.76 46.62
C VAL A 72 41.03 19.24 46.81
N THR A 73 41.34 19.96 45.74
CA THR A 73 41.32 21.42 45.73
C THR A 73 40.06 21.88 45.03
N GLU A 74 39.10 22.27 45.87
CA GLU A 74 37.95 23.08 45.52
C GLU A 74 38.45 24.42 44.94
N VAL A 75 38.32 24.61 43.63
CA VAL A 75 38.51 25.92 43.01
C VAL A 75 37.13 26.52 42.75
N SER A 76 36.76 27.38 43.70
CA SER A 76 35.62 28.29 43.67
C SER A 76 35.56 29.04 42.34
N ARG A 77 34.41 29.02 41.69
CA ARG A 77 34.13 29.79 40.47
C ARG A 77 34.18 31.30 40.76
N PRO A 78 34.89 32.11 39.97
CA PRO A 78 34.53 33.51 39.78
C PRO A 78 33.57 33.61 38.59
N HIS A 79 32.28 33.84 38.87
CA HIS A 79 31.40 34.48 37.90
C HIS A 79 31.83 35.95 37.79
N ALA A 80 32.71 36.26 36.84
CA ALA A 80 33.03 37.63 36.47
C ALA A 80 33.41 37.70 34.99
N GLY A 81 32.50 38.26 34.19
CA GLY A 81 32.75 38.73 32.84
C GLY A 81 32.66 37.65 31.77
N LEU A 82 31.49 37.54 31.13
CA LEU A 82 31.41 37.07 29.75
C LEU A 82 32.22 38.06 28.90
N ARG A 83 33.53 37.86 28.80
CA ARG A 83 34.35 38.50 27.77
C ARG A 83 33.80 37.95 26.46
N LEU A 84 32.98 38.75 25.77
CA LEU A 84 32.73 38.55 24.36
C LEU A 84 34.10 38.36 23.71
N ALA A 85 34.39 37.13 23.29
CA ALA A 85 35.52 36.87 22.42
C ALA A 85 35.40 37.87 21.25
N PRO A 86 36.50 38.52 20.85
CA PRO A 86 36.45 39.50 19.78
C PRO A 86 35.74 38.88 18.58
N MET A 87 34.77 39.62 18.05
CA MET A 87 34.01 39.27 16.86
C MET A 87 34.97 38.60 15.87
N SER A 88 34.67 37.34 15.55
CA SER A 88 35.50 36.47 14.73
C SER A 88 36.07 37.28 13.57
N THR A 89 37.40 37.33 13.45
CA THR A 89 38.07 37.90 12.29
C THR A 89 37.30 37.46 11.04
N PRO A 90 36.86 38.39 10.17
CA PRO A 90 36.05 38.04 9.02
C PRO A 90 36.76 36.93 8.25
N MET A 91 36.12 35.78 8.16
CA MET A 91 36.67 34.67 7.40
C MET A 91 36.39 34.94 5.93
N TYR A 92 37.36 34.63 5.07
CA TYR A 92 37.19 34.78 3.63
C TYR A 92 36.98 33.42 3.00
N CYS A 93 36.14 33.35 1.98
CA CYS A 93 35.90 32.09 1.28
C CYS A 93 37.23 31.55 0.72
N TYR A 94 37.51 30.28 0.96
CA TYR A 94 38.76 29.65 0.49
C TYR A 94 38.94 29.68 -1.05
N ARG A 95 37.83 29.80 -1.80
CA ARG A 95 37.80 29.94 -3.26
C ARG A 95 37.70 31.39 -3.74
N HIS A 96 37.14 32.27 -2.91
CA HIS A 96 36.95 33.69 -3.21
C HIS A 96 37.56 34.52 -2.07
N PRO A 97 38.88 34.77 -2.09
CA PRO A 97 39.58 35.46 -1.00
C PRO A 97 39.08 36.88 -0.71
N ASN A 98 38.39 37.50 -1.67
CA ASN A 98 37.83 38.85 -1.52
C ASN A 98 36.39 38.85 -0.97
N ARG A 99 35.85 37.67 -0.59
CA ARG A 99 34.47 37.54 -0.09
C ARG A 99 34.45 37.08 1.35
N GLU A 100 33.98 37.97 2.20
CA GLU A 100 33.70 37.69 3.61
C GLU A 100 32.57 36.65 3.74
N THR A 101 32.72 35.74 4.69
CA THR A 101 31.73 34.71 5.00
C THR A 101 31.76 34.34 6.49
N TYR A 102 30.58 33.98 6.99
CA TYR A 102 30.38 33.45 8.33
C TYR A 102 29.96 31.98 8.32
N VAL A 103 29.99 31.34 7.14
CA VAL A 103 29.59 29.95 6.95
C VAL A 103 30.83 29.10 6.66
N SER A 104 30.94 27.96 7.35
CA SER A 104 32.00 26.99 7.15
C SER A 104 31.44 25.63 6.75
N CYS A 105 32.26 24.84 6.07
CA CYS A 105 31.89 23.48 5.72
C CYS A 105 31.81 22.61 6.98
N SER A 106 30.68 21.95 7.22
CA SER A 106 30.49 21.07 8.38
C SER A 106 31.39 19.82 8.41
N GLU A 107 32.04 19.50 7.28
CA GLU A 107 32.94 18.35 7.16
C GLU A 107 34.40 18.72 7.42
N CYS A 108 34.89 19.80 6.79
CA CYS A 108 36.31 20.18 6.84
C CYS A 108 36.59 21.51 7.54
N GLY A 109 35.56 22.23 8.00
CA GLY A 109 35.69 23.50 8.71
C GLY A 109 36.12 24.70 7.84
N ARG A 110 36.40 24.52 6.55
CA ARG A 110 36.85 25.61 5.67
C ARG A 110 35.75 26.68 5.47
N PRO A 111 36.09 27.98 5.48
CA PRO A 111 35.14 29.06 5.20
C PRO A 111 34.68 29.05 3.74
N ILE A 112 33.36 29.13 3.53
CA ILE A 112 32.69 29.07 2.23
C ILE A 112 31.69 30.21 2.06
N CYS A 113 31.68 30.91 0.93
CA CYS A 113 30.65 31.91 0.63
C CYS A 113 29.31 31.24 0.26
N ALA A 114 28.22 32.00 0.30
CA ALA A 114 26.88 31.51 -0.04
C ALA A 114 26.77 30.91 -1.46
N GLU A 115 27.59 31.36 -2.41
CA GLU A 115 27.64 30.80 -3.77
C GLU A 115 28.42 29.48 -3.86
N CYS A 116 29.45 29.28 -3.03
CA CYS A 116 30.18 28.02 -2.93
C CYS A 116 29.48 27.03 -2.00
N MET A 117 28.41 27.44 -1.33
CA MET A 117 27.69 26.66 -0.35
C MET A 117 26.83 25.61 -1.03
N THR A 118 27.02 24.35 -0.65
CA THR A 118 26.20 23.23 -1.13
C THR A 118 25.34 22.71 0.02
N PRO A 119 24.00 22.72 -0.13
CA PRO A 119 23.10 22.28 0.93
C PRO A 119 23.25 20.78 1.17
N ALA A 120 23.38 20.39 2.45
CA ALA A 120 23.43 19.00 2.88
C ALA A 120 22.30 18.71 3.90
N PRO A 121 21.91 17.43 4.12
CA PRO A 121 20.91 17.08 5.12
C PRO A 121 21.24 17.55 6.54
N VAL A 122 22.54 17.71 6.83
CA VAL A 122 23.05 18.26 8.09
C VAL A 122 24.12 19.30 7.75
N GLY A 123 23.80 20.57 7.94
CA GLY A 123 24.73 21.69 7.73
C GLY A 123 24.98 22.05 6.26
N GLN A 124 26.11 22.70 6.02
CA GLN A 124 26.53 23.20 4.71
C GLN A 124 27.86 22.58 4.32
N ARG A 125 28.03 22.20 3.05
CA ARG A 125 29.27 21.57 2.56
C ARG A 125 29.93 22.41 1.48
N CYS A 126 31.26 22.35 1.41
CA CYS A 126 32.01 22.95 0.30
C CYS A 126 31.88 22.09 -0.97
N PRO A 127 32.19 22.63 -2.16
CA PRO A 127 32.05 21.90 -3.42
C PRO A 127 32.87 20.59 -3.46
N GLU A 128 34.02 20.56 -2.79
CA GLU A 128 34.90 19.38 -2.68
C GLU A 128 34.28 18.23 -1.87
N HIS A 129 33.47 18.54 -0.83
CA HIS A 129 32.83 17.54 0.05
C HIS A 129 31.34 17.32 -0.26
N SER A 130 30.77 18.13 -1.16
CA SER A 130 29.37 17.98 -1.57
C SER A 130 29.11 16.66 -2.29
N GLY A 131 30.15 16.02 -2.83
CA GLY A 131 30.03 14.87 -3.71
C GLY A 131 29.24 15.24 -4.97
N LYS A 132 29.28 14.39 -6.01
CA LYS A 132 28.33 14.58 -7.12
C LYS A 132 26.92 14.63 -6.53
N PRO A 133 26.06 15.57 -6.93
CA PRO A 133 24.73 15.71 -6.36
C PRO A 133 24.02 14.36 -6.45
N GLN A 134 23.97 13.65 -5.34
CA GLN A 134 23.05 12.54 -5.19
C GLN A 134 21.73 13.26 -4.98
N GLY A 135 21.07 13.55 -6.11
CA GLY A 135 19.84 14.33 -6.16
C GLY A 135 18.97 13.91 -5.00
N VAL A 136 18.55 14.91 -4.21
CA VAL A 136 17.69 14.72 -3.04
C VAL A 136 16.68 13.66 -3.44
N ARG A 137 16.81 12.43 -2.90
CA ARG A 137 15.82 11.39 -3.13
C ARG A 137 14.62 11.91 -2.37
N ARG A 138 13.80 12.74 -3.03
CA ARG A 138 12.51 13.17 -2.53
C ARG A 138 11.83 11.87 -2.19
N VAL A 139 11.77 11.57 -0.91
CA VAL A 139 10.71 10.74 -0.37
C VAL A 139 9.47 11.63 -0.39
N THR A 140 9.10 12.12 -1.57
CA THR A 140 7.70 12.20 -1.90
C THR A 140 7.29 10.74 -1.98
N SER A 141 6.95 10.17 -0.83
CA SER A 141 5.80 9.26 -0.77
C SER A 141 4.65 10.09 -1.33
N GLY A 142 4.61 10.19 -2.65
CA GLY A 142 3.56 10.87 -3.35
C GLY A 142 2.33 10.16 -2.86
N ALA A 143 1.44 10.93 -2.23
CA ALA A 143 0.03 10.68 -2.47
C ALA A 143 -0.06 10.61 -3.99
N ARG A 144 0.01 9.38 -4.53
CA ARG A 144 -0.29 9.09 -5.91
C ARG A 144 -1.76 9.42 -5.96
N ARG A 145 -2.07 10.71 -6.13
CA ARG A 145 -3.32 11.17 -6.69
C ARG A 145 -3.29 10.49 -8.04
N THR A 146 -3.80 9.26 -8.07
CA THR A 146 -4.02 8.52 -9.30
C THR A 146 -4.84 9.49 -10.10
N ALA A 147 -4.20 10.07 -11.13
CA ALA A 147 -4.88 10.94 -12.04
C ALA A 147 -6.15 10.20 -12.44
N PHE A 148 -7.25 10.92 -12.49
CA PHE A 148 -8.53 10.49 -13.02
C PHE A 148 -8.39 10.23 -14.54
N GLU A 149 -7.31 9.59 -14.96
CA GLU A 149 -7.11 9.07 -16.30
C GLU A 149 -7.92 7.78 -16.35
N GLY A 150 -9.17 7.94 -16.79
CA GLY A 150 -10.13 6.87 -17.00
C GLY A 150 -9.69 5.78 -17.97
N THR A 151 -8.43 5.71 -18.39
CA THR A 151 -7.85 4.61 -19.20
C THR A 151 -7.56 3.36 -18.36
N GLY A 152 -7.46 3.46 -17.02
CA GLY A 152 -7.03 2.35 -16.15
C GLY A 152 -8.09 1.40 -15.55
N ALA A 153 -9.36 1.82 -15.46
CA ALA A 153 -10.40 1.13 -14.66
C ALA A 153 -11.38 0.28 -15.51
N LEU A 154 -10.86 -0.76 -16.17
CA LEU A 154 -11.66 -1.58 -17.08
C LEU A 154 -12.78 -2.33 -16.38
N VAL A 155 -12.54 -2.86 -15.17
CA VAL A 155 -13.55 -3.62 -14.44
C VAL A 155 -14.66 -2.70 -13.97
N THR A 156 -14.31 -1.52 -13.45
CA THR A 156 -15.29 -0.50 -13.05
C THR A 156 -16.17 -0.10 -14.22
N LYS A 157 -15.59 0.16 -15.41
CA LYS A 157 -16.37 0.46 -16.62
C LYS A 157 -17.27 -0.70 -17.03
N ALA A 158 -16.76 -1.93 -17.00
CA ALA A 158 -17.54 -3.11 -17.36
C ALA A 158 -18.73 -3.32 -16.41
N LEU A 159 -18.51 -3.14 -15.11
CA LEU A 159 -19.58 -3.20 -14.10
C LEU A 159 -20.61 -2.09 -14.32
N ILE A 160 -20.18 -0.87 -14.60
CA ILE A 160 -21.10 0.24 -14.91
C ILE A 160 -21.93 -0.10 -16.16
N GLY A 161 -21.28 -0.52 -17.25
CA GLY A 161 -21.97 -0.91 -18.48
C GLY A 161 -22.97 -2.03 -18.27
N LEU A 162 -22.62 -3.05 -17.47
CA LEU A 162 -23.51 -4.15 -17.14
C LEU A 162 -24.74 -3.69 -16.32
N ASN A 163 -24.54 -2.84 -15.31
CA ASN A 163 -25.63 -2.28 -14.51
C ASN A 163 -26.59 -1.43 -15.37
N VAL A 164 -26.04 -0.59 -16.25
CA VAL A 164 -26.83 0.23 -17.17
C VAL A 164 -27.60 -0.66 -18.16
N LEU A 165 -26.97 -1.70 -18.71
CA LEU A 165 -27.62 -2.65 -19.61
C LEU A 165 -28.81 -3.35 -18.92
N VAL A 166 -28.59 -3.91 -17.73
CA VAL A 166 -29.64 -4.59 -16.96
C VAL A 166 -30.80 -3.63 -16.65
N TYR A 167 -30.50 -2.39 -16.26
CA TYR A 167 -31.51 -1.39 -15.98
C TYR A 167 -32.32 -0.98 -17.22
N VAL A 168 -31.68 -0.83 -18.39
CA VAL A 168 -32.40 -0.57 -19.65
C VAL A 168 -33.33 -1.72 -20.00
N VAL A 169 -32.88 -2.97 -19.81
CA VAL A 169 -33.72 -4.16 -20.06
C VAL A 169 -34.91 -4.21 -19.10
N THR A 170 -34.72 -3.98 -17.79
CA THR A 170 -35.84 -3.99 -16.83
C THR A 170 -36.76 -2.78 -16.95
N ALA A 171 -36.25 -1.63 -17.39
CA ALA A 171 -37.08 -0.47 -17.70
C ALA A 171 -37.94 -0.72 -18.96
N ALA A 172 -37.39 -1.41 -19.96
CA ALA A 172 -38.13 -1.79 -21.18
C ALA A 172 -39.17 -2.90 -20.94
N GLN A 173 -38.90 -3.83 -20.01
CA GLN A 173 -39.85 -4.86 -19.60
C GLN A 173 -40.90 -4.37 -18.58
N GLY A 174 -40.60 -3.27 -17.89
CA GLY A 174 -41.42 -2.73 -16.80
C GLY A 174 -42.33 -1.58 -17.22
N ALA A 175 -42.78 -0.81 -16.23
CA ALA A 175 -43.68 0.33 -16.42
C ALA A 175 -42.94 1.67 -16.66
N GLY A 176 -41.62 1.62 -16.94
CA GLY A 176 -40.80 2.80 -17.27
C GLY A 176 -39.58 2.99 -16.37
N LEU A 177 -38.94 4.16 -16.50
CA LEU A 177 -37.63 4.46 -15.89
C LEU A 177 -37.64 4.52 -14.34
N ASN A 178 -38.76 4.93 -13.73
CA ASN A 178 -38.88 5.00 -12.26
C ASN A 178 -39.72 3.87 -11.66
N SER A 179 -40.12 2.91 -12.49
CA SER A 179 -40.83 1.70 -12.07
C SER A 179 -40.42 0.52 -12.96
N PRO A 180 -39.12 0.16 -12.97
CA PRO A 180 -38.62 -1.00 -13.70
C PRO A 180 -39.24 -2.27 -13.14
N GLY A 181 -39.47 -3.25 -14.01
CA GLY A 181 -40.23 -4.45 -13.68
C GLY A 181 -40.09 -5.52 -14.75
N GLY A 182 -41.04 -6.45 -14.76
CA GLY A 182 -41.07 -7.57 -15.69
C GLY A 182 -40.20 -8.75 -15.25
N SER A 183 -40.18 -9.78 -16.10
CA SER A 183 -39.69 -11.11 -15.69
C SER A 183 -38.24 -11.14 -15.21
N LEU A 184 -37.36 -10.27 -15.72
CA LEU A 184 -35.98 -10.21 -15.28
C LEU A 184 -35.88 -9.62 -13.86
N PHE A 185 -36.64 -8.56 -13.57
CA PHE A 185 -36.68 -7.93 -12.26
C PHE A 185 -37.16 -8.92 -11.19
N ASP A 186 -38.27 -9.61 -11.46
CA ASP A 186 -38.87 -10.58 -10.52
C ASP A 186 -37.95 -11.78 -10.23
N LYS A 187 -37.16 -12.22 -11.23
CA LYS A 187 -36.22 -13.33 -11.08
C LYS A 187 -34.95 -12.96 -10.30
N TRP A 188 -34.57 -11.69 -10.31
CA TRP A 188 -33.27 -11.24 -9.81
C TRP A 188 -33.36 -10.46 -8.49
N LEU A 189 -34.54 -9.93 -8.14
CA LEU A 189 -34.83 -9.22 -6.89
C LEU A 189 -34.44 -10.06 -5.66
N LEU A 190 -33.85 -9.43 -4.64
CA LEU A 190 -33.55 -10.10 -3.38
C LEU A 190 -34.78 -10.13 -2.48
N TYR A 191 -35.25 -11.32 -2.13
CA TYR A 191 -36.37 -11.54 -1.22
C TYR A 191 -36.16 -12.85 -0.45
N GLY A 192 -36.17 -12.78 0.88
CA GLY A 192 -35.82 -13.90 1.77
C GLY A 192 -36.57 -15.20 1.47
N PRO A 193 -37.91 -15.18 1.31
CA PRO A 193 -38.68 -16.37 0.97
C PRO A 193 -38.29 -17.03 -0.36
N PHE A 194 -37.83 -16.27 -1.37
CA PHE A 194 -37.36 -16.89 -2.62
C PHE A 194 -35.99 -17.53 -2.46
N VAL A 195 -35.10 -16.90 -1.69
CA VAL A 195 -33.78 -17.48 -1.38
C VAL A 195 -33.94 -18.77 -0.58
N ALA A 196 -34.90 -18.82 0.35
CA ALA A 196 -35.22 -20.03 1.13
C ALA A 196 -35.64 -21.22 0.25
N LYS A 197 -36.33 -20.95 -0.87
CA LYS A 197 -36.78 -21.96 -1.84
C LYS A 197 -35.68 -22.42 -2.81
N GLY A 198 -34.47 -21.87 -2.71
CA GLY A 198 -33.33 -22.30 -3.51
C GLY A 198 -32.82 -21.29 -4.54
N ASP A 199 -33.41 -20.08 -4.61
CA ASP A 199 -32.99 -19.04 -5.57
C ASP A 199 -31.71 -18.30 -5.11
N TRP A 200 -30.63 -19.03 -4.85
CA TRP A 200 -29.38 -18.50 -4.28
C TRP A 200 -28.68 -17.46 -5.16
N TRP A 201 -28.89 -17.50 -6.48
CA TRP A 201 -28.32 -16.52 -7.41
C TRP A 201 -28.77 -15.10 -7.11
N ARG A 202 -29.95 -14.92 -6.47
CA ARG A 202 -30.49 -13.62 -6.05
C ARG A 202 -29.55 -12.83 -5.15
N LEU A 203 -28.70 -13.51 -4.39
CA LEU A 203 -27.69 -12.87 -3.53
C LEU A 203 -26.69 -12.03 -4.34
N ILE A 204 -26.42 -12.40 -5.59
CA ILE A 204 -25.50 -11.70 -6.49
C ILE A 204 -26.29 -10.84 -7.49
N THR A 205 -27.33 -11.41 -8.12
CA THR A 205 -28.03 -10.74 -9.22
C THR A 205 -28.76 -9.48 -8.79
N ALA A 206 -29.26 -9.42 -7.54
CA ALA A 206 -29.94 -8.25 -7.02
C ALA A 206 -29.04 -7.00 -6.97
N ALA A 207 -27.72 -7.18 -6.90
CA ALA A 207 -26.76 -6.08 -6.94
C ALA A 207 -26.74 -5.35 -8.30
N PHE A 208 -27.28 -5.97 -9.36
CA PHE A 208 -27.34 -5.38 -10.70
C PHE A 208 -28.69 -4.74 -11.04
N LEU A 209 -29.70 -4.93 -10.19
CA LEU A 209 -31.02 -4.31 -10.35
C LEU A 209 -31.05 -2.91 -9.72
N HIS A 210 -31.78 -1.99 -10.33
CA HIS A 210 -32.00 -0.64 -9.82
C HIS A 210 -33.47 -0.26 -9.99
N ALA A 211 -34.04 0.43 -9.00
CA ALA A 211 -35.47 0.75 -8.92
C ALA A 211 -35.87 2.09 -9.56
N SER A 212 -34.92 3.00 -9.81
CA SER A 212 -35.21 4.31 -10.40
C SER A 212 -34.01 4.91 -11.11
N LEU A 213 -34.24 5.92 -11.94
CA LEU A 213 -33.18 6.57 -12.72
C LEU A 213 -32.15 7.25 -11.81
N ILE A 214 -32.64 7.92 -10.75
CA ILE A 214 -31.79 8.56 -9.75
C ILE A 214 -30.98 7.50 -8.99
N HIS A 215 -31.60 6.36 -8.65
CA HIS A 215 -30.94 5.29 -7.93
C HIS A 215 -29.76 4.71 -8.72
N ILE A 216 -29.93 4.42 -10.02
CA ILE A 216 -28.80 3.97 -10.86
C ILE A 216 -27.77 5.09 -11.07
N GLY A 217 -28.21 6.33 -11.32
CA GLY A 217 -27.32 7.47 -11.53
C GLY A 217 -26.32 7.66 -10.37
N PHE A 218 -26.83 7.67 -9.14
CA PHE A 218 -25.97 7.78 -7.96
C PHE A 218 -25.05 6.57 -7.77
N ASN A 219 -25.56 5.34 -7.94
CA ASN A 219 -24.71 4.15 -7.81
C ASN A 219 -23.57 4.16 -8.84
N MET A 220 -23.85 4.49 -10.10
CA MET A 220 -22.82 4.51 -11.15
C MET A 220 -21.82 5.64 -10.92
N TYR A 221 -22.28 6.80 -10.43
CA TYR A 221 -21.39 7.89 -10.03
C TYR A 221 -20.43 7.46 -8.92
N PHE A 222 -20.93 6.86 -7.83
CA PHE A 222 -20.09 6.41 -6.72
C PHE A 222 -19.20 5.22 -7.11
N LEU A 223 -19.71 4.29 -7.93
CA LEU A 223 -18.92 3.18 -8.45
C LEU A 223 -17.77 3.69 -9.32
N TRP A 224 -17.99 4.71 -10.14
CA TRP A 224 -16.90 5.33 -10.90
C TRP A 224 -15.92 6.08 -9.99
N PHE A 225 -16.45 6.97 -9.14
CA PHE A 225 -15.65 7.86 -8.30
C PHE A 225 -14.80 7.10 -7.27
N ALA A 226 -15.37 6.13 -6.57
CA ALA A 226 -14.66 5.35 -5.56
C ALA A 226 -14.04 4.06 -6.14
N GLY A 227 -14.71 3.42 -7.10
CA GLY A 227 -14.24 2.17 -7.68
C GLY A 227 -13.00 2.34 -8.53
N ALA A 228 -12.91 3.37 -9.37
CA ALA A 228 -11.75 3.52 -10.26
C ALA A 228 -10.41 3.71 -9.51
N PRO A 229 -10.30 4.57 -8.47
CA PRO A 229 -9.07 4.67 -7.67
C PRO A 229 -8.74 3.38 -6.92
N VAL A 230 -9.74 2.68 -6.39
CA VAL A 230 -9.54 1.42 -5.66
C VAL A 230 -9.11 0.29 -6.63
N GLU A 231 -9.69 0.22 -7.83
CA GLU A 231 -9.26 -0.69 -8.89
C GLU A 231 -7.83 -0.43 -9.32
N ALA A 232 -7.45 0.84 -9.51
CA ALA A 232 -6.08 1.22 -9.86
C ALA A 232 -5.06 0.79 -8.80
N ALA A 233 -5.47 0.80 -7.52
CA ALA A 233 -4.61 0.43 -6.41
C ALA A 233 -4.56 -1.08 -6.12
N LEU A 234 -5.66 -1.82 -6.27
CA LEU A 234 -5.73 -3.27 -6.02
C LEU A 234 -5.42 -4.13 -7.27
N GLY A 235 -5.64 -3.55 -8.46
CA GLY A 235 -5.68 -4.26 -9.72
C GLY A 235 -7.03 -4.96 -9.98
N ARG A 236 -7.27 -5.27 -11.26
CA ARG A 236 -8.55 -5.74 -11.81
C ARG A 236 -9.15 -6.94 -11.09
N GLY A 237 -8.39 -8.02 -10.91
CA GLY A 237 -8.90 -9.26 -10.34
C GLY A 237 -9.27 -9.13 -8.85
N ARG A 238 -8.43 -8.44 -8.06
CA ARG A 238 -8.69 -8.20 -6.64
C ARG A 238 -9.90 -7.28 -6.45
N PHE A 239 -10.00 -6.24 -7.29
CA PHE A 239 -11.14 -5.34 -7.27
C PHE A 239 -12.45 -6.06 -7.63
N LEU A 240 -12.45 -6.94 -8.63
CA LEU A 240 -13.62 -7.73 -8.98
C LEU A 240 -14.05 -8.65 -7.83
N LEU A 241 -13.10 -9.34 -7.20
CA LEU A 241 -13.39 -10.19 -6.03
C LEU A 241 -13.95 -9.37 -4.86
N LEU A 242 -13.35 -8.21 -4.58
CA LEU A 242 -13.84 -7.28 -3.56
C LEU A 242 -15.29 -6.87 -3.85
N TYR A 243 -15.59 -6.45 -5.08
CA TYR A 243 -16.94 -6.04 -5.47
C TYR A 243 -17.97 -7.16 -5.27
N LEU A 244 -17.67 -8.38 -5.73
CA LEU A 244 -18.58 -9.52 -5.63
C LEU A 244 -18.80 -9.97 -4.17
N VAL A 245 -17.72 -10.06 -3.38
CA VAL A 245 -17.81 -10.46 -1.97
C VAL A 245 -18.53 -9.40 -1.14
N SER A 246 -18.28 -8.11 -1.39
CA SER A 246 -19.01 -7.03 -0.75
C SER A 246 -20.49 -6.99 -1.15
N GLY A 247 -20.81 -7.30 -2.41
CA GLY A 247 -22.20 -7.48 -2.85
C GLY A 247 -22.91 -8.61 -2.11
N LEU A 248 -22.26 -9.78 -2.01
CA LEU A 248 -22.76 -10.94 -1.24
C LEU A 248 -22.96 -10.61 0.25
N ALA A 249 -21.97 -9.96 0.87
CA ALA A 249 -22.06 -9.54 2.27
C ALA A 249 -23.17 -8.50 2.48
N GLY A 250 -23.38 -7.61 1.50
CA GLY A 250 -24.52 -6.70 1.47
C GLY A 250 -25.85 -7.45 1.42
N SER A 251 -26.04 -8.39 0.49
CA SER A 251 -27.26 -9.19 0.42
C SER A 251 -27.50 -9.98 1.70
N ALA A 252 -26.46 -10.54 2.32
CA ALA A 252 -26.56 -11.20 3.61
C ALA A 252 -27.01 -10.22 4.72
N GLY A 253 -26.41 -9.03 4.78
CA GLY A 253 -26.79 -7.98 5.74
C GLY A 253 -28.23 -7.49 5.55
N ALA A 254 -28.70 -7.36 4.31
CA ALA A 254 -30.08 -7.03 4.00
C ALA A 254 -31.05 -8.08 4.54
N LEU A 255 -30.78 -9.37 4.28
CA LEU A 255 -31.61 -10.47 4.77
C LEU A 255 -31.59 -10.61 6.30
N VAL A 256 -30.45 -10.35 6.94
CA VAL A 256 -30.32 -10.38 8.41
C VAL A 256 -31.24 -9.36 9.05
N LEU A 257 -31.26 -8.14 8.50
CA LEU A 257 -32.04 -7.03 9.05
C LEU A 257 -33.52 -7.16 8.74
N ASP A 258 -33.87 -7.33 7.46
CA ASP A 258 -35.25 -7.45 7.01
C ASP A 258 -35.39 -8.39 5.79
N PRO A 259 -35.61 -9.70 6.02
CA PRO A 259 -35.73 -10.69 4.95
C PRO A 259 -37.04 -10.58 4.14
N ASN A 260 -38.04 -9.85 4.66
CA ASN A 260 -39.36 -9.70 4.03
C ASN A 260 -39.48 -8.43 3.20
N THR A 261 -38.43 -7.62 3.12
CA THR A 261 -38.41 -6.41 2.29
C THR A 261 -37.62 -6.67 1.00
N PRO A 262 -38.27 -6.55 -0.18
CA PRO A 262 -37.58 -6.65 -1.47
C PRO A 262 -36.44 -5.64 -1.58
N THR A 263 -35.24 -6.12 -1.93
CA THR A 263 -34.02 -5.29 -1.99
C THR A 263 -33.33 -5.40 -3.34
N VAL A 264 -32.86 -4.26 -3.88
CA VAL A 264 -32.06 -4.18 -5.11
C VAL A 264 -30.97 -3.12 -4.96
N GLY A 265 -29.91 -3.22 -5.77
CA GLY A 265 -28.93 -2.14 -5.96
C GLY A 265 -27.50 -2.56 -5.70
N ALA A 266 -26.58 -1.93 -6.44
CA ALA A 266 -25.14 -2.13 -6.31
C ALA A 266 -24.56 -1.54 -5.01
N SER A 267 -25.36 -0.80 -4.24
CA SER A 267 -24.88 0.01 -3.13
C SER A 267 -24.17 -0.79 -2.04
N GLY A 268 -24.59 -2.03 -1.76
CA GLY A 268 -23.86 -2.89 -0.81
C GLY A 268 -22.40 -3.14 -1.25
N ALA A 269 -22.18 -3.42 -2.53
CA ALA A 269 -20.84 -3.57 -3.08
C ALA A 269 -20.05 -2.25 -3.04
N ILE A 270 -20.70 -1.10 -3.31
CA ILE A 270 -20.08 0.22 -3.24
C ILE A 270 -19.65 0.58 -1.80
N PHE A 271 -20.49 0.30 -0.80
CA PHE A 271 -20.11 0.45 0.61
C PHE A 271 -18.91 -0.42 0.97
N GLY A 272 -18.81 -1.61 0.38
CA GLY A 272 -17.62 -2.44 0.51
C GLY A 272 -16.37 -1.85 -0.14
N ILE A 273 -16.49 -1.21 -1.31
CA ILE A 273 -15.39 -0.44 -1.94
C ILE A 273 -14.97 0.72 -1.04
N LEU A 274 -15.91 1.45 -0.44
CA LEU A 274 -15.61 2.52 0.51
C LEU A 274 -14.93 1.98 1.78
N GLY A 275 -15.38 0.82 2.28
CA GLY A 275 -14.74 0.12 3.39
C GLY A 275 -13.30 -0.31 3.06
N ALA A 276 -13.07 -0.80 1.84
CA ALA A 276 -11.72 -1.10 1.35
C ALA A 276 -10.85 0.15 1.29
N ALA A 277 -11.39 1.24 0.74
CA ALA A 277 -10.70 2.53 0.71
C ALA A 277 -10.31 2.98 2.12
N LEU A 278 -11.23 2.90 3.10
CA LEU A 278 -10.95 3.26 4.50
C LEU A 278 -9.77 2.46 5.08
N VAL A 279 -9.74 1.14 4.86
CA VAL A 279 -8.62 0.29 5.30
C VAL A 279 -7.31 0.72 4.62
N MET A 280 -7.34 0.99 3.32
CA MET A 280 -6.17 1.43 2.55
C MET A 280 -5.65 2.79 3.01
N GLU A 281 -6.54 3.75 3.29
CA GLU A 281 -6.18 5.07 3.81
C GLU A 281 -5.55 4.96 5.20
N ARG A 282 -6.07 4.06 6.05
CA ARG A 282 -5.46 3.76 7.36
C ARG A 282 -4.06 3.16 7.23
N GLN A 283 -3.81 2.44 6.13
CA GLN A 283 -2.49 1.94 5.72
C GLN A 283 -1.63 2.98 4.97
N ARG A 284 -1.99 4.28 5.04
CA ARG A 284 -1.30 5.41 4.38
C ARG A 284 -1.35 5.37 2.84
N ASN A 285 -2.24 4.56 2.26
CA ASN A 285 -2.55 4.57 0.83
C ASN A 285 -3.82 5.39 0.57
N PHE A 286 -3.66 6.70 0.39
CA PHE A 286 -4.74 7.67 0.28
C PHE A 286 -5.47 7.64 -1.07
N VAL A 287 -6.16 6.53 -1.36
CA VAL A 287 -6.88 6.33 -2.63
C VAL A 287 -8.00 7.33 -2.87
N LEU A 288 -8.65 7.84 -1.81
CA LEU A 288 -9.69 8.87 -1.87
C LEU A 288 -9.24 10.17 -1.20
N GLY A 289 -7.93 10.36 -1.02
CA GLY A 289 -7.38 11.60 -0.45
C GLY A 289 -7.70 11.82 1.05
N GLY A 290 -8.07 10.77 1.80
CA GLY A 290 -8.45 10.87 3.21
C GLY A 290 -9.96 11.08 3.44
N SER A 291 -10.76 11.04 2.38
CA SER A 291 -12.20 11.31 2.44
C SER A 291 -13.05 10.05 2.64
N ALA A 292 -12.46 8.85 2.69
CA ALA A 292 -13.23 7.60 2.72
C ALA A 292 -14.23 7.56 3.88
N LEU A 293 -13.83 7.95 5.08
CA LEU A 293 -14.73 7.99 6.23
C LEU A 293 -15.88 8.99 6.03
N GLY A 294 -15.59 10.19 5.52
CA GLY A 294 -16.62 11.19 5.24
C GLY A 294 -17.62 10.72 4.20
N LEU A 295 -17.15 10.05 3.14
CA LEU A 295 -17.97 9.45 2.10
C LEU A 295 -18.85 8.32 2.62
N ILE A 296 -18.35 7.49 3.55
CA ILE A 296 -19.15 6.46 4.21
C ILE A 296 -20.26 7.11 5.03
N VAL A 297 -19.92 8.10 5.86
CA VAL A 297 -20.89 8.76 6.75
C VAL A 297 -21.98 9.47 5.93
N ILE A 298 -21.61 10.24 4.91
CA ILE A 298 -22.61 10.94 4.09
C ILE A 298 -23.50 9.98 3.31
N ASN A 299 -22.95 8.90 2.73
CA ASN A 299 -23.77 7.90 2.05
C ASN A 299 -24.71 7.22 3.03
N LEU A 300 -24.25 6.88 4.24
CA LEU A 300 -25.08 6.25 5.25
C LEU A 300 -26.22 7.17 5.71
N ILE A 301 -25.95 8.47 5.89
CA ILE A 301 -26.99 9.47 6.20
C ILE A 301 -28.00 9.56 5.05
N LEU A 302 -27.54 9.62 3.80
CA LEU A 302 -28.42 9.63 2.64
C LEU A 302 -29.32 8.38 2.58
N SER A 303 -28.83 7.23 3.04
CA SER A 303 -29.62 5.99 3.14
C SER A 303 -30.75 6.07 4.17
N PHE A 304 -30.61 6.88 5.22
CA PHE A 304 -31.69 7.13 6.18
C PHE A 304 -32.71 8.16 5.66
N VAL A 305 -32.27 9.09 4.81
CA VAL A 305 -33.12 10.16 4.25
C VAL A 305 -33.93 9.67 3.04
N LEU A 306 -33.34 8.81 2.21
CA LEU A 306 -34.00 8.25 1.03
C LEU A 306 -34.73 6.96 1.41
N SER A 307 -36.04 7.06 1.59
CA SER A 307 -36.93 5.89 1.78
C SER A 307 -36.78 4.94 0.59
N ASN A 308 -36.70 3.62 0.85
CA ASN A 308 -36.46 2.50 -0.09
C ASN A 308 -35.01 2.01 -0.25
N ILE A 309 -34.11 2.30 0.69
CA ILE A 309 -32.73 1.78 0.67
C ILE A 309 -32.47 0.85 1.85
N SER A 310 -31.86 -0.32 1.60
CA SER A 310 -31.56 -1.31 2.64
C SER A 310 -30.33 -0.91 3.47
N ILE A 311 -30.56 -0.44 4.69
CA ILE A 311 -29.51 -0.14 5.68
C ILE A 311 -28.69 -1.39 5.99
N GLY A 312 -29.34 -2.55 6.13
CA GLY A 312 -28.67 -3.83 6.35
C GLY A 312 -27.73 -4.18 5.20
N GLY A 313 -28.13 -3.88 3.96
CA GLY A 313 -27.30 -4.03 2.78
C GLY A 313 -26.03 -3.19 2.81
N HIS A 314 -26.12 -1.95 3.28
CA HIS A 314 -24.98 -1.04 3.37
C HIS A 314 -23.99 -1.45 4.46
N ILE A 315 -24.50 -1.79 5.64
CA ILE A 315 -23.68 -2.24 6.77
C ILE A 315 -23.00 -3.57 6.43
N GLY A 316 -23.75 -4.53 5.89
CA GLY A 316 -23.20 -5.83 5.48
C GLY A 316 -22.11 -5.68 4.41
N GLY A 317 -22.35 -4.84 3.42
CA GLY A 317 -21.38 -4.54 2.36
C GLY A 317 -20.10 -3.88 2.89
N LEU A 318 -20.24 -2.88 3.78
CA LEU A 318 -19.13 -2.20 4.43
C LEU A 318 -18.26 -3.17 5.24
N ILE A 319 -18.89 -4.01 6.08
CA ILE A 319 -18.18 -5.02 6.87
C ILE A 319 -17.47 -6.02 5.95
N GLY A 320 -18.16 -6.54 4.94
CA GLY A 320 -17.58 -7.47 3.97
C GLY A 320 -16.37 -6.89 3.24
N GLY A 321 -16.44 -5.63 2.81
CA GLY A 321 -15.34 -4.94 2.14
C GLY A 321 -14.13 -4.68 3.05
N ILE A 322 -14.37 -4.29 4.31
CA ILE A 322 -13.32 -4.13 5.32
C ILE A 322 -12.61 -5.47 5.56
N LEU A 323 -13.37 -6.54 5.82
CA LEU A 323 -12.81 -7.87 6.08
C LEU A 323 -12.03 -8.40 4.86
N CYS A 324 -12.60 -8.29 3.66
CA CYS A 324 -11.93 -8.67 2.42
C CYS A 324 -10.59 -7.94 2.27
N THR A 325 -10.56 -6.64 2.53
CA THR A 325 -9.34 -5.82 2.38
C THR A 325 -8.31 -6.09 3.48
N LEU A 326 -8.75 -6.40 4.70
CA LEU A 326 -7.87 -6.86 5.78
C LEU A 326 -7.22 -8.20 5.42
N VAL A 327 -7.98 -9.16 4.89
CA VAL A 327 -7.42 -10.43 4.40
C VAL A 327 -6.40 -10.18 3.29
N LEU A 328 -6.73 -9.33 2.31
CA LEU A 328 -5.81 -8.97 1.22
C LEU A 328 -4.53 -8.28 1.71
N SER A 329 -4.59 -7.55 2.82
CA SER A 329 -3.42 -6.91 3.46
C SER A 329 -2.71 -7.80 4.49
N SER A 330 -3.03 -9.10 4.55
CA SER A 330 -2.50 -10.03 5.57
C SER A 330 -2.72 -9.50 6.99
N PHE A 331 -3.94 -9.03 7.25
CA PHE A 331 -4.39 -8.40 8.50
C PHE A 331 -3.55 -7.19 8.90
N GLY A 332 -3.24 -6.31 7.94
CA GLY A 332 -2.52 -5.06 8.18
C GLY A 332 -1.01 -5.20 8.38
N ARG A 333 -0.45 -6.41 8.21
CA ARG A 333 1.00 -6.65 8.22
C ARG A 333 1.66 -6.31 6.88
N GLY A 334 0.87 -6.15 5.82
CA GLY A 334 1.30 -5.70 4.50
C GLY A 334 0.37 -4.62 3.93
N HIS A 335 0.73 -4.08 2.76
CA HIS A 335 -0.12 -3.12 2.04
C HIS A 335 -1.05 -3.89 1.09
N ALA A 336 -2.37 -3.65 1.17
CA ALA A 336 -3.36 -4.31 0.30
C ALA A 336 -3.07 -4.16 -1.20
N ALA A 337 -2.42 -3.06 -1.59
CA ALA A 337 -2.04 -2.77 -2.97
C ALA A 337 -0.82 -3.58 -3.47
N TYR A 338 0.08 -4.01 -2.57
CA TYR A 338 1.38 -4.59 -2.92
C TYR A 338 1.60 -6.02 -2.42
N SER A 339 0.65 -6.58 -1.66
CA SER A 339 0.76 -7.96 -1.18
C SER A 339 0.73 -8.94 -2.35
N ARG A 340 1.69 -9.88 -2.37
CA ARG A 340 1.59 -11.03 -3.26
C ARG A 340 0.37 -11.82 -2.84
N LEU A 341 -0.57 -11.99 -3.77
CA LEU A 341 -1.76 -12.79 -3.52
C LEU A 341 -1.34 -14.26 -3.47
N GLY A 342 -0.98 -14.72 -2.27
CA GLY A 342 -0.81 -16.14 -2.02
C GLY A 342 -2.16 -16.85 -2.01
N LEU A 343 -2.12 -18.18 -2.12
CA LEU A 343 -3.31 -19.04 -2.05
C LEU A 343 -4.20 -18.72 -0.84
N TRP A 344 -3.58 -18.40 0.30
CA TRP A 344 -4.25 -18.00 1.54
C TRP A 344 -5.05 -16.69 1.46
N GLY A 345 -4.58 -15.72 0.68
CA GLY A 345 -5.31 -14.47 0.48
C GLY A 345 -6.60 -14.69 -0.30
N ILE A 346 -6.53 -15.50 -1.36
CA ILE A 346 -7.72 -15.88 -2.15
C ILE A 346 -8.66 -16.73 -1.29
N ALA A 347 -8.13 -17.74 -0.59
CA ALA A 347 -8.93 -18.60 0.28
C ALA A 347 -9.64 -17.80 1.38
N GLY A 348 -8.99 -16.79 1.97
CA GLY A 348 -9.62 -15.92 2.96
C GLY A 348 -10.73 -15.05 2.38
N VAL A 349 -10.55 -14.48 1.18
CA VAL A 349 -11.61 -13.70 0.50
C VAL A 349 -12.80 -14.58 0.16
N LEU A 350 -12.55 -15.79 -0.35
CA LEU A 350 -13.60 -16.78 -0.57
C LEU A 350 -14.27 -17.20 0.74
N GLY A 351 -13.52 -17.32 1.82
CA GLY A 351 -14.04 -17.57 3.17
C GLY A 351 -15.03 -16.51 3.63
N VAL A 352 -14.76 -15.22 3.38
CA VAL A 352 -15.71 -14.12 3.67
C VAL A 352 -16.98 -14.27 2.82
N GLY A 353 -16.85 -14.64 1.54
CA GLY A 353 -17.99 -14.91 0.66
C GLY A 353 -18.85 -16.09 1.16
N LEU A 354 -18.21 -17.21 1.50
CA LEU A 354 -18.88 -18.40 2.04
C LEU A 354 -19.57 -18.13 3.37
N LEU A 355 -18.91 -17.35 4.25
CA LEU A 355 -19.51 -16.91 5.51
C LEU A 355 -20.76 -16.06 5.26
N SER A 356 -20.72 -15.15 4.27
CA SER A 356 -21.86 -14.32 3.90
C SER A 356 -23.04 -15.18 3.41
N ILE A 357 -22.77 -16.19 2.58
CA ILE A 357 -23.79 -17.14 2.11
C ILE A 357 -24.36 -17.96 3.27
N ALA A 358 -23.50 -18.45 4.18
CA ALA A 358 -23.94 -19.20 5.35
C ALA A 358 -24.84 -18.36 6.27
N VAL A 359 -24.49 -17.10 6.51
CA VAL A 359 -25.31 -16.15 7.29
C VAL A 359 -26.67 -15.92 6.61
N ALA A 360 -26.67 -15.69 5.29
CA ALA A 360 -27.91 -15.55 4.52
C ALA A 360 -28.79 -16.81 4.65
N TYR A 361 -28.21 -18.00 4.46
CA TYR A 361 -28.90 -19.29 4.60
C TYR A 361 -29.53 -19.48 5.98
N LEU A 362 -28.74 -19.28 7.05
CA LEU A 362 -29.20 -19.47 8.42
C LEU A 362 -30.37 -18.54 8.77
N LYS A 363 -30.40 -17.36 8.16
CA LYS A 363 -31.48 -16.39 8.36
C LYS A 363 -32.75 -16.77 7.59
N VAL A 364 -32.63 -17.25 6.35
CA VAL A 364 -33.81 -17.51 5.49
C VAL A 364 -34.37 -18.92 5.59
N ARG A 365 -33.65 -19.89 6.18
CA ARG A 365 -34.10 -21.29 6.29
C ARG A 365 -35.47 -21.49 6.96
N GLY A 366 -35.94 -20.53 7.74
CA GLY A 366 -37.27 -20.57 8.38
C GLY A 366 -38.44 -20.22 7.45
N TYR A 367 -38.16 -19.82 6.21
CA TYR A 367 -39.16 -19.46 5.19
C TYR A 367 -39.36 -20.55 4.12
N ALA A 368 -38.61 -21.66 4.24
CA ALA A 368 -38.61 -22.76 3.28
C ALA A 368 -39.84 -23.67 3.45
#